data_AF-A0A420Y6C7-F1
#
_entry.id   AF-A0A420Y6C7-F1
#
_cell.length_a   1.000
_cell.length_b   1.000
_cell.length_c   1.000
_cell.angle_alpha   90.00
_cell.angle_beta   90.00
_cell.angle_gamma   90.00
#
_symmetry.space_group_name_H-M   'P 1'
#
loop_
_entity.id
_entity.type
_entity.pdbx_description
1 polymer ?
#
loop_
_entity_poly.entity_id
_entity_poly.type
_entity_poly.pdbx_seq_one_letter_code
_entity_poly.pdbx_strand_id
1 'polypeptide(L)'
;MQHLHLEDMSTSRSRRHRPTSSAKSPTPETKPDYVACPICEEVLMLDLMSDHMTLHDQEDDHAAAVGTSSPTKPQTQQPVTKYFTSKPSSKHERSPTSSGNEASRSSWKRRLLTTALPGPHFRPRPAKPSSNTHIRPGHRLGTAHLGKYAHEARMPASLEHLLRTKGQVSQAGIIPVLEQLLLQSSSTKHAYLCHPAVQHVSRLKKEGPFCGYRNIQTLCSYIVATKAEGWEKLGREKGKLPSVLEIQEWIETAWDKGINAECRAETGGVRGTRKYIGTYEAEAVFRLLAVPCQIKGFKMKEKGRSKEAMLDEVEGYFLAATGKGQGGKVKMTGLPPIYFQHQGHSMTIVGLEETTKGERNLLVLDPMFSDPYHVRRLVGRDLKGEKMVGAWVEVLLKAYRRGNKYLGRFDAFEVLK
;
A
#
# COMPACT_ATOMS: atom_id res chain seq x y z
N MET A 1 37.61 56.32 35.51
CA MET A 1 38.03 57.40 34.59
C MET A 1 37.78 56.89 33.18
N GLN A 2 36.60 57.10 32.60
CA GLN A 2 36.22 58.27 31.79
C GLN A 2 37.17 58.59 30.62
N HIS A 3 36.58 58.46 29.43
CA HIS A 3 36.70 59.24 28.19
C HIS A 3 37.96 59.19 27.32
N LEU A 4 37.71 59.00 26.01
CA LEU A 4 37.96 59.90 24.87
C LEU A 4 37.50 59.15 23.59
N HIS A 5 36.40 59.47 22.89
CA HIS A 5 36.20 60.53 21.87
C HIS A 5 37.34 60.68 20.84
N LEU A 6 37.08 60.30 19.57
CA LEU A 6 36.89 61.24 18.46
C LEU A 6 36.66 60.52 17.11
N GLU A 7 35.79 61.17 16.32
CA GLU A 7 35.43 61.01 14.89
C GLU A 7 36.69 61.11 13.97
N ASP A 8 36.72 60.82 12.67
CA ASP A 8 35.76 61.13 11.61
C ASP A 8 36.17 60.48 10.27
N MET A 9 35.24 60.53 9.31
CA MET A 9 35.23 60.00 7.94
C MET A 9 36.21 60.67 6.96
N SER A 10 36.62 59.96 5.88
CA SER A 10 36.32 60.35 4.48
C SER A 10 37.01 59.50 3.37
N THR A 11 36.16 58.98 2.46
CA THR A 11 36.26 58.91 0.98
C THR A 11 37.55 58.49 0.23
N SER A 12 37.49 57.38 -0.50
CA SER A 12 37.23 57.33 -1.97
C SER A 12 37.92 56.19 -2.76
N ARG A 13 37.11 55.55 -3.62
CA ARG A 13 37.36 54.91 -4.93
C ARG A 13 38.37 53.76 -5.12
N SER A 14 37.77 52.56 -5.18
CA SER A 14 37.62 51.70 -6.39
C SER A 14 38.86 51.25 -7.17
N ARG A 15 39.17 49.95 -7.05
CA ARG A 15 39.55 49.09 -8.18
C ARG A 15 38.76 47.78 -8.15
N ARG A 16 38.13 47.49 -9.29
CA ARG A 16 37.27 46.32 -9.53
C ARG A 16 38.12 45.05 -9.65
N HIS A 17 37.77 44.01 -8.89
CA HIS A 17 37.99 42.63 -9.31
C HIS A 17 36.68 41.86 -9.12
N ARG A 18 36.21 41.26 -10.23
CA ARG A 18 35.02 40.43 -10.33
C ARG A 18 35.45 38.98 -10.18
N PRO A 19 34.90 38.22 -9.22
CA PRO A 19 34.74 36.79 -9.38
C PRO A 19 33.28 36.49 -9.72
N THR A 20 33.10 35.84 -10.86
CA THR A 20 31.88 35.19 -11.28
C THR A 20 31.55 34.04 -10.33
N SER A 21 30.47 34.14 -9.56
CA SER A 21 29.78 32.97 -9.02
C SER A 21 28.31 33.05 -9.42
N SER A 22 27.91 32.20 -10.36
CA SER A 22 26.51 31.93 -10.63
C SER A 22 26.00 31.04 -9.49
N ALA A 23 25.46 31.68 -8.45
CA ALA A 23 24.62 30.99 -7.50
C ALA A 23 23.39 30.47 -8.25
N LYS A 24 23.39 29.16 -8.57
CA LYS A 24 22.19 28.48 -9.05
C LYS A 24 21.15 28.58 -7.93
N SER A 25 20.09 29.32 -8.22
CA SER A 25 18.85 29.31 -7.44
C SER A 25 18.36 27.86 -7.25
N PRO A 26 17.81 27.52 -6.07
CA PRO A 26 17.24 26.20 -5.85
C PRO A 26 16.12 25.97 -6.89
N THR A 27 16.23 24.86 -7.62
CA THR A 27 15.18 24.39 -8.51
C THR A 27 13.88 24.24 -7.71
N PRO A 28 12.75 24.79 -8.19
CA PRO A 28 11.47 24.60 -7.50
C PRO A 28 11.17 23.11 -7.45
N GLU A 29 10.82 22.62 -6.26
CA GLU A 29 10.29 21.26 -6.08
C GLU A 29 9.10 21.10 -7.02
N THR A 30 9.29 20.34 -8.10
CA THR A 30 8.22 19.91 -9.00
C THR A 30 7.21 19.12 -8.17
N LYS A 31 6.00 19.68 -8.01
CA LYS A 31 4.89 18.97 -7.38
C LYS A 31 4.65 17.66 -8.13
N PRO A 32 4.44 16.55 -7.41
CA PRO A 32 4.16 15.27 -8.05
C PRO A 32 2.85 15.34 -8.85
N ASP A 33 2.87 14.85 -10.08
CA ASP A 33 1.67 14.73 -10.92
C ASP A 33 0.82 13.56 -10.42
N TYR A 34 -0.39 13.86 -9.96
CA TYR A 34 -1.39 12.87 -9.52
C TYR A 34 -2.45 12.65 -10.60
N VAL A 35 -2.86 11.40 -10.78
CA VAL A 35 -3.91 11.05 -11.74
C VAL A 35 -4.88 10.03 -11.14
N ALA A 36 -6.14 10.08 -11.58
CA ALA A 36 -7.12 9.08 -11.22
C ALA A 36 -6.98 7.83 -12.11
N CYS A 37 -6.99 6.65 -11.50
CA CYS A 37 -7.07 5.38 -12.21
C CYS A 37 -8.43 5.25 -12.93
N PRO A 38 -8.46 4.89 -14.22
CA PRO A 38 -9.70 4.75 -14.97
C PRO A 38 -10.54 3.52 -14.58
N ILE A 39 -9.99 2.59 -13.79
CA ILE A 39 -10.65 1.34 -13.39
C ILE A 39 -11.20 1.44 -11.97
N CYS A 40 -10.40 1.96 -11.03
CA CYS A 40 -10.73 1.98 -9.61
C CYS A 40 -10.94 3.38 -9.02
N GLU A 41 -10.76 4.44 -9.81
CA GLU A 41 -10.86 5.85 -9.40
C GLU A 41 -9.87 6.30 -8.32
N GLU A 42 -8.87 5.47 -8.00
CA GLU A 42 -7.81 5.85 -7.06
C GLU A 42 -6.97 6.99 -7.60
N VAL A 43 -6.59 7.92 -6.73
CA VAL A 43 -5.66 8.99 -7.06
C VAL A 43 -4.26 8.60 -6.62
N LEU A 44 -3.40 8.32 -7.59
CA LEU A 44 -2.01 7.91 -7.37
C LEU A 44 -1.06 8.81 -8.17
N MET A 45 0.21 8.82 -7.77
CA MET A 45 1.24 9.49 -8.56
C MET A 45 1.34 8.84 -9.95
N LEU A 46 1.53 9.65 -10.98
CA LEU A 46 1.54 9.21 -12.38
C LEU A 46 2.60 8.12 -12.64
N ASP A 47 3.73 8.19 -11.95
CA ASP A 47 4.82 7.21 -12.04
C ASP A 47 4.45 5.83 -11.45
N LEU A 48 3.46 5.77 -10.55
CA LEU A 48 2.90 4.53 -10.01
C LEU A 48 1.86 3.89 -10.94
N MET A 49 1.32 4.64 -11.90
CA MET A 49 0.20 4.18 -12.74
C MET A 49 0.50 2.87 -13.47
N SER A 50 1.71 2.71 -14.03
CA SER A 50 2.05 1.48 -14.76
C SER A 50 2.09 0.24 -13.86
N ASP A 51 2.60 0.38 -12.64
CA ASP A 51 2.65 -0.75 -11.70
C ASP A 51 1.24 -1.03 -11.16
N HIS A 52 0.45 0.02 -10.92
CA HIS A 52 -0.96 -0.08 -10.53
C HIS A 52 -1.84 -0.78 -11.60
N MET A 53 -1.67 -0.45 -12.89
CA MET A 53 -2.35 -1.15 -14.00
C MET A 53 -1.96 -2.63 -14.05
N THR A 54 -0.69 -2.96 -13.80
CA THR A 54 -0.23 -4.36 -13.77
C THR A 54 -0.95 -5.17 -12.68
N LEU A 55 -1.28 -4.54 -11.55
CA LEU A 55 -2.01 -5.19 -10.47
C LEU A 55 -3.50 -5.40 -10.84
N HIS A 56 -4.10 -4.49 -11.62
CA HIS A 56 -5.43 -4.74 -12.21
C HIS A 56 -5.43 -5.93 -13.16
N ASP A 57 -4.44 -6.03 -14.05
CA ASP A 57 -4.33 -7.19 -14.96
C ASP A 57 -4.29 -8.51 -14.18
N GLN A 58 -3.56 -8.56 -13.06
CA GLN A 58 -3.47 -9.73 -12.19
C GLN A 58 -4.75 -10.03 -11.38
N GLU A 59 -5.56 -9.00 -11.09
CA GLU A 59 -6.87 -9.14 -10.45
C GLU A 59 -7.93 -9.64 -11.47
N ASP A 60 -7.87 -9.14 -12.71
CA ASP A 60 -8.84 -9.36 -13.79
C ASP A 60 -8.63 -10.66 -14.59
N ASP A 61 -7.51 -11.38 -14.43
CA ASP A 61 -7.34 -12.76 -14.94
C ASP A 61 -8.49 -13.71 -14.52
N HIS A 62 -9.28 -13.31 -13.52
CA HIS A 62 -10.56 -13.90 -13.14
C HIS A 62 -11.69 -13.77 -14.20
N ALA A 63 -11.84 -12.62 -14.87
CA ALA A 63 -12.95 -12.38 -15.80
C ALA A 63 -12.84 -13.21 -17.08
N ALA A 64 -11.62 -13.42 -17.58
CA ALA A 64 -11.36 -14.23 -18.76
C ALA A 64 -11.55 -15.73 -18.50
N ALA A 65 -11.19 -16.22 -17.31
CA ALA A 65 -11.29 -17.65 -16.97
C ALA A 65 -12.73 -18.15 -16.76
N VAL A 66 -13.68 -17.25 -16.46
CA VAL A 66 -15.10 -17.59 -16.25
C VAL A 66 -15.92 -17.43 -17.55
N GLY A 67 -15.35 -16.82 -18.59
CA GLY A 67 -15.99 -16.56 -19.88
C GLY A 67 -15.97 -17.72 -20.87
N THR A 68 -16.11 -18.98 -20.44
CA THR A 68 -16.38 -20.11 -21.36
C THR A 68 -16.97 -21.34 -20.64
N SER A 69 -18.07 -21.18 -19.91
CA SER A 69 -18.92 -22.34 -19.57
C SER A 69 -20.33 -21.91 -19.18
N SER A 70 -21.27 -22.04 -20.12
CA SER A 70 -22.71 -22.03 -19.83
C SER A 70 -23.10 -23.33 -19.11
N PRO A 71 -24.09 -23.32 -18.20
CA PRO A 71 -24.37 -24.44 -17.31
C PRO A 71 -25.25 -25.49 -18.00
N THR A 72 -24.83 -26.76 -17.98
CA THR A 72 -25.71 -27.90 -18.30
C THR A 72 -25.97 -28.70 -17.02
N LYS A 73 -27.26 -28.95 -16.74
CA LYS A 73 -27.78 -29.65 -15.56
C LYS A 73 -27.32 -31.13 -15.50
N PRO A 74 -27.34 -31.76 -14.30
CA PRO A 74 -26.82 -33.11 -14.08
C PRO A 74 -27.85 -34.19 -14.42
N GLN A 75 -27.42 -35.27 -15.08
CA GLN A 75 -28.15 -36.55 -15.11
C GLN A 75 -27.19 -37.75 -14.96
N THR A 76 -27.74 -38.75 -14.27
CA THR A 76 -27.14 -39.94 -13.66
C THR A 76 -26.86 -41.07 -14.68
N GLN A 77 -25.86 -41.90 -14.34
CA GLN A 77 -25.47 -43.27 -14.79
C GLN A 77 -26.49 -44.06 -15.67
N GLN A 78 -26.18 -44.92 -16.67
CA GLN A 78 -25.09 -45.88 -16.96
C GLN A 78 -25.34 -46.50 -18.40
N PRO A 79 -24.76 -47.64 -18.88
CA PRO A 79 -23.59 -47.79 -19.78
C PRO A 79 -23.86 -48.41 -21.21
N VAL A 80 -22.77 -48.77 -21.93
CA VAL A 80 -22.62 -49.62 -23.17
C VAL A 80 -23.06 -48.94 -24.51
N THR A 81 -22.45 -49.04 -25.70
CA THR A 81 -21.62 -50.01 -26.46
C THR A 81 -20.75 -49.32 -27.54
N LYS A 82 -19.72 -50.04 -28.02
CA LYS A 82 -18.83 -49.72 -29.15
C LYS A 82 -19.59 -49.58 -30.48
N TYR A 83 -19.17 -48.69 -31.38
CA TYR A 83 -18.99 -48.98 -32.82
C TYR A 83 -18.01 -47.99 -33.49
N PHE A 84 -17.11 -48.58 -34.28
CA PHE A 84 -16.20 -47.95 -35.24
C PHE A 84 -16.98 -47.41 -36.45
N THR A 85 -16.56 -46.27 -37.02
CA THR A 85 -16.34 -46.08 -38.47
C THR A 85 -15.59 -44.77 -38.73
N SER A 86 -14.98 -44.69 -39.91
CA SER A 86 -13.77 -43.96 -40.24
C SER A 86 -13.95 -42.89 -41.33
N LYS A 87 -13.31 -41.70 -41.14
CA LYS A 87 -12.65 -40.80 -42.14
C LYS A 87 -13.51 -40.12 -43.24
N PRO A 88 -13.00 -39.12 -44.01
CA PRO A 88 -11.78 -38.29 -43.86
C PRO A 88 -11.89 -36.76 -44.17
N SER A 89 -10.86 -36.01 -43.74
CA SER A 89 -10.13 -34.91 -44.44
C SER A 89 -10.83 -33.60 -44.83
N SER A 90 -10.34 -32.47 -44.28
CA SER A 90 -9.67 -31.45 -45.11
C SER A 90 -8.70 -30.59 -44.28
N LYS A 91 -7.65 -30.17 -44.97
CA LYS A 91 -6.48 -29.41 -44.51
C LYS A 91 -6.84 -27.93 -44.29
N HIS A 92 -6.22 -27.26 -43.32
CA HIS A 92 -5.67 -25.92 -43.56
C HIS A 92 -4.48 -25.62 -42.66
N GLU A 93 -3.52 -24.95 -43.27
CA GLU A 93 -2.13 -24.73 -42.88
C GLU A 93 -1.95 -23.84 -41.64
N ARG A 94 -0.84 -24.11 -40.94
CA ARG A 94 -0.16 -23.16 -40.06
C ARG A 94 0.60 -22.13 -40.90
N SER A 95 0.64 -20.88 -40.46
CA SER A 95 1.85 -20.12 -40.04
C SER A 95 1.44 -18.68 -39.61
N PRO A 96 2.33 -17.81 -39.11
CA PRO A 96 2.43 -17.48 -37.68
C PRO A 96 2.16 -15.98 -37.41
N THR A 97 2.05 -15.58 -36.14
CA THR A 97 2.58 -14.31 -35.58
C THR A 97 2.04 -14.09 -34.16
N SER A 98 2.93 -14.03 -33.17
CA SER A 98 2.62 -13.48 -31.84
C SER A 98 3.49 -12.24 -31.61
N SER A 99 3.08 -11.13 -32.22
CA SER A 99 3.57 -9.79 -31.92
C SER A 99 2.43 -9.02 -31.22
N GLY A 100 2.26 -9.25 -29.93
CA GLY A 100 1.08 -8.78 -29.21
C GLY A 100 1.29 -8.46 -27.74
N ASN A 101 2.41 -7.80 -27.37
CA ASN A 101 2.60 -7.32 -25.99
C ASN A 101 2.85 -5.80 -25.88
N GLU A 102 2.91 -5.08 -26.99
CA GLU A 102 3.22 -3.64 -26.99
C GLU A 102 1.98 -2.74 -27.08
N ALA A 103 0.91 -3.24 -27.70
CA ALA A 103 -0.33 -2.48 -27.91
C ALA A 103 -1.07 -2.14 -26.60
N SER A 104 -1.13 -3.06 -25.63
CA SER A 104 -1.82 -2.84 -24.35
C SER A 104 -1.18 -1.72 -23.51
N ARG A 105 0.16 -1.61 -23.53
CA ARG A 105 0.91 -0.57 -22.79
C ARG A 105 0.69 0.85 -23.33
N SER A 106 0.20 0.99 -24.56
CA SER A 106 -0.01 2.28 -25.24
C SER A 106 -1.41 2.86 -25.05
N SER A 107 -2.40 2.04 -24.65
CA SER A 107 -3.82 2.40 -24.64
C SER A 107 -4.20 3.32 -23.48
N TRP A 108 -3.70 3.07 -22.26
CA TRP A 108 -4.03 3.88 -21.08
C TRP A 108 -3.43 5.29 -21.15
N LYS A 109 -2.24 5.46 -21.74
CA LYS A 109 -1.63 6.79 -21.97
C LYS A 109 -2.53 7.70 -22.82
N ARG A 110 -3.25 7.11 -23.79
CA ARG A 110 -4.18 7.84 -24.67
C ARG A 110 -5.47 8.26 -23.95
N ARG A 111 -5.89 7.52 -22.93
CA ARG A 111 -7.04 7.85 -22.05
C ARG A 111 -6.71 8.87 -20.95
N LEU A 112 -5.44 9.03 -20.58
CA LEU A 112 -5.00 10.05 -19.61
C LEU A 112 -5.03 11.47 -20.17
N LEU A 113 -4.80 11.65 -21.48
CA LEU A 113 -4.86 12.95 -22.15
C LEU A 113 -6.25 13.63 -22.07
N THR A 114 -7.31 12.87 -21.81
CA THR A 114 -8.68 13.40 -21.67
C THR A 114 -9.12 13.59 -20.21
N THR A 115 -8.29 13.26 -19.22
CA THR A 115 -8.61 13.33 -17.78
C THR A 115 -7.68 14.23 -16.98
N ALA A 116 -6.77 14.96 -17.65
CA ALA A 116 -5.95 15.99 -17.03
C ALA A 116 -6.86 17.07 -16.41
N LEU A 117 -6.78 17.23 -15.09
CA LEU A 117 -7.53 18.25 -14.36
C LEU A 117 -6.93 19.64 -14.63
N PRO A 118 -7.74 20.68 -14.91
CA PRO A 118 -7.24 22.05 -14.96
C PRO A 118 -6.82 22.49 -13.54
N GLY A 119 -5.55 22.85 -13.38
CA GLY A 119 -5.02 23.34 -12.10
C GLY A 119 -5.59 24.73 -11.74
N PRO A 120 -5.89 25.02 -10.46
CA PRO A 120 -6.31 26.36 -10.05
C PRO A 120 -5.11 27.33 -10.09
N HIS A 121 -5.32 28.50 -10.72
CA HIS A 121 -4.37 29.61 -10.72
C HIS A 121 -4.18 30.18 -9.30
N PHE A 122 -3.10 29.80 -8.61
CA PHE A 122 -2.69 30.42 -7.35
C PHE A 122 -1.76 31.62 -7.64
N ARG A 123 -2.17 32.83 -7.26
CA ARG A 123 -1.25 33.98 -7.11
C ARG A 123 -0.61 33.92 -5.71
N PRO A 124 0.73 33.87 -5.57
CA PRO A 124 1.37 33.83 -4.27
C PRO A 124 1.50 35.23 -3.66
N ARG A 125 1.20 35.34 -2.36
CA ARG A 125 1.50 36.51 -1.51
C ARG A 125 2.82 36.22 -0.76
N PRO A 126 3.76 37.18 -0.60
CA PRO A 126 5.10 36.86 -0.12
C PRO A 126 5.11 36.59 1.39
N ALA A 127 5.74 35.48 1.79
CA ALA A 127 5.98 35.13 3.19
C ALA A 127 7.33 35.68 3.68
N LYS A 128 7.36 36.17 4.92
CA LYS A 128 8.55 36.65 5.63
C LYS A 128 9.40 35.47 6.13
N PRO A 129 10.73 35.65 6.31
CA PRO A 129 11.61 34.55 6.70
C PRO A 129 11.49 34.27 8.20
N SER A 130 11.20 33.02 8.56
CA SER A 130 11.20 32.57 9.96
C SER A 130 12.57 32.00 10.33
N SER A 131 13.08 32.46 11.46
CA SER A 131 14.35 32.13 12.09
C SER A 131 14.49 30.67 12.52
N ASN A 132 15.73 30.16 12.40
CA ASN A 132 16.25 28.91 12.95
C ASN A 132 15.63 28.51 14.29
N THR A 133 15.04 27.32 14.36
CA THR A 133 14.79 26.60 15.63
C THR A 133 14.85 25.10 15.42
N HIS A 134 15.42 24.42 16.41
CA HIS A 134 15.75 22.99 16.44
C HIS A 134 14.58 22.06 16.05
N ILE A 135 14.88 21.05 15.23
CA ILE A 135 13.93 20.07 14.69
C ILE A 135 13.58 19.02 15.77
N ARG A 136 12.29 18.91 16.13
CA ARG A 136 11.72 17.82 16.95
C ARG A 136 11.31 16.61 16.07
N PRO A 137 11.24 15.37 16.62
CA PRO A 137 10.67 14.23 15.91
C PRO A 137 9.18 14.47 15.67
N GLY A 138 8.67 14.22 14.46
CA GLY A 138 7.24 14.33 14.14
C GLY A 138 6.85 15.36 13.08
N HIS A 139 7.75 15.80 12.20
CA HIS A 139 7.32 16.55 11.01
C HIS A 139 6.55 15.62 10.07
N ARG A 140 5.22 15.71 10.18
CA ARG A 140 4.21 15.05 9.35
C ARG A 140 4.58 15.12 7.87
N LEU A 141 4.26 14.05 7.18
CA LEU A 141 3.98 14.07 5.75
C LEU A 141 2.91 15.16 5.49
N GLY A 142 3.26 16.28 4.83
CA GLY A 142 2.48 17.55 4.87
C GLY A 142 1.05 17.52 4.29
N THR A 143 0.42 18.69 4.12
CA THR A 143 -1.01 18.81 3.70
C THR A 143 -1.36 18.22 2.33
N ALA A 144 -0.37 17.92 1.47
CA ALA A 144 -0.56 17.18 0.23
C ALA A 144 -1.09 15.74 0.42
N HIS A 145 -1.16 15.26 1.67
CA HIS A 145 -1.61 13.92 2.03
C HIS A 145 -3.11 13.79 2.28
N LEU A 146 -3.85 14.90 2.39
CA LEU A 146 -5.29 14.86 2.70
C LEU A 146 -6.16 14.32 1.55
N GLY A 147 -5.56 14.14 0.36
CA GLY A 147 -6.18 13.49 -0.79
C GLY A 147 -7.31 14.31 -1.43
N LYS A 148 -7.92 13.73 -2.47
CA LYS A 148 -9.01 14.34 -3.26
C LYS A 148 -10.22 14.75 -2.42
N TYR A 149 -10.45 14.05 -1.31
CA TYR A 149 -11.65 14.20 -0.47
C TYR A 149 -11.41 15.03 0.80
N ALA A 150 -10.27 15.74 0.90
CA ALA A 150 -9.89 16.54 2.06
C ALA A 150 -11.00 17.49 2.56
N HIS A 151 -11.75 18.10 1.64
CA HIS A 151 -12.81 19.07 1.94
C HIS A 151 -14.22 18.48 1.82
N GLU A 152 -14.35 17.15 1.69
CA GLU A 152 -15.65 16.52 1.60
C GLU A 152 -16.39 16.64 2.94
N ALA A 153 -17.59 17.21 2.91
CA ALA A 153 -18.46 17.26 4.08
C ALA A 153 -19.18 15.92 4.33
N ARG A 154 -19.58 15.23 3.25
CA ARG A 154 -20.25 13.93 3.30
C ARG A 154 -20.04 13.14 2.01
N MET A 155 -19.84 11.84 2.14
CA MET A 155 -19.78 10.91 1.02
C MET A 155 -21.16 10.72 0.35
N PRO A 156 -21.22 10.27 -0.91
CA PRO A 156 -22.50 9.95 -1.56
C PRO A 156 -23.32 8.90 -0.79
N ALA A 157 -24.64 9.09 -0.69
CA ALA A 157 -25.52 8.17 0.03
C ALA A 157 -25.48 6.73 -0.53
N SER A 158 -25.28 6.58 -1.85
CA SER A 158 -25.10 5.27 -2.50
C SER A 158 -23.84 4.54 -2.02
N LEU A 159 -22.75 5.27 -1.78
CA LEU A 159 -21.52 4.71 -1.24
C LEU A 159 -21.68 4.38 0.25
N GLU A 160 -22.29 5.27 1.03
CA GLU A 160 -22.60 4.99 2.43
C GLU A 160 -23.45 3.72 2.56
N HIS A 161 -24.48 3.55 1.71
CA HIS A 161 -25.29 2.35 1.64
C HIS A 161 -24.50 1.11 1.22
N LEU A 162 -23.59 1.24 0.24
CA LEU A 162 -22.69 0.15 -0.16
C LEU A 162 -21.83 -0.34 1.01
N LEU A 163 -21.20 0.58 1.74
CA LEU A 163 -20.36 0.26 2.90
C LEU A 163 -21.16 -0.43 4.02
N ARG A 164 -22.38 0.04 4.29
CA ARG A 164 -23.27 -0.57 5.29
C ARG A 164 -23.74 -1.97 4.91
N THR A 165 -24.03 -2.22 3.64
CA THR A 165 -24.68 -3.46 3.20
C THR A 165 -23.70 -4.54 2.75
N LYS A 166 -22.58 -4.17 2.13
CA LYS A 166 -21.58 -5.12 1.62
C LYS A 166 -20.40 -5.32 2.57
N GLY A 167 -20.15 -4.39 3.49
CA GLY A 167 -19.11 -4.50 4.51
C GLY A 167 -17.70 -4.52 3.94
N GLN A 168 -17.13 -5.72 3.78
CA GLN A 168 -15.73 -5.92 3.42
C GLN A 168 -15.54 -7.22 2.62
N VAL A 169 -14.48 -7.26 1.80
CA VAL A 169 -13.98 -8.48 1.19
C VAL A 169 -12.80 -8.94 2.04
N SER A 170 -12.90 -10.12 2.67
CA SER A 170 -11.82 -10.67 3.50
C SER A 170 -11.38 -12.03 2.95
N GLN A 171 -10.07 -12.24 2.84
CA GLN A 171 -9.45 -13.48 2.39
C GLN A 171 -8.47 -14.00 3.44
N ALA A 172 -8.84 -15.09 4.09
CA ALA A 172 -7.95 -15.82 4.99
C ALA A 172 -7.00 -16.75 4.23
N GLY A 173 -5.90 -17.14 4.87
CA GLY A 173 -4.99 -18.17 4.37
C GLY A 173 -3.99 -17.70 3.32
N ILE A 174 -3.89 -16.40 3.05
CA ILE A 174 -2.86 -15.85 2.14
C ILE A 174 -1.45 -16.00 2.72
N ILE A 175 -1.27 -15.77 4.02
CA ILE A 175 0.06 -15.87 4.65
C ILE A 175 0.67 -17.28 4.51
N PRO A 176 -0.05 -18.38 4.81
CA PRO A 176 0.43 -19.73 4.50
C PRO A 176 0.73 -19.99 3.02
N VAL A 177 -0.01 -19.38 2.08
CA VAL A 177 0.29 -19.51 0.65
C VAL A 177 1.59 -18.78 0.30
N LEU A 178 1.81 -17.58 0.84
CA LEU A 178 3.06 -16.83 0.64
C LEU A 178 4.26 -17.61 1.16
N GLU A 179 4.15 -18.25 2.32
CA GLU A 179 5.21 -19.13 2.85
C GLU A 179 5.59 -20.23 1.85
N GLN A 180 4.60 -20.96 1.34
CA GLN A 180 4.83 -22.04 0.38
C GLN A 180 5.46 -21.53 -0.92
N LEU A 181 5.02 -20.38 -1.43
CA LEU A 181 5.59 -19.76 -2.62
C LEU A 181 7.03 -19.28 -2.40
N LEU A 182 7.33 -18.63 -1.27
CA LEU A 182 8.67 -18.17 -0.92
C LEU A 182 9.64 -19.35 -0.71
N LEU A 183 9.17 -20.47 -0.16
CA LEU A 183 9.95 -21.70 -0.06
C LEU A 183 10.37 -22.21 -1.45
N GLN A 184 9.49 -22.12 -2.45
CA GLN A 184 9.76 -22.55 -3.82
C GLN A 184 10.50 -21.52 -4.70
N SER A 185 10.47 -20.23 -4.33
CA SER A 185 11.09 -19.16 -5.11
C SER A 185 12.61 -19.29 -5.19
N SER A 186 13.20 -19.32 -6.39
CA SER A 186 14.67 -19.39 -6.52
C SER A 186 15.36 -18.05 -6.20
N SER A 187 14.61 -16.95 -6.20
CA SER A 187 15.13 -15.62 -5.90
C SER A 187 15.18 -15.31 -4.40
N THR A 188 14.30 -15.91 -3.60
CA THR A 188 14.31 -15.77 -2.13
C THR A 188 15.53 -16.44 -1.51
N LYS A 189 16.32 -15.70 -0.74
CA LYS A 189 17.38 -16.27 0.11
C LYS A 189 16.83 -16.61 1.49
N HIS A 190 16.16 -15.64 2.13
CA HIS A 190 15.35 -15.90 3.31
C HIS A 190 14.18 -14.92 3.41
N ALA A 191 13.15 -15.28 4.17
CA ALA A 191 12.03 -14.40 4.45
C ALA A 191 11.46 -14.60 5.86
N TYR A 192 10.81 -13.56 6.36
CA TYR A 192 10.00 -13.57 7.58
C TYR A 192 8.55 -13.24 7.22
N LEU A 193 7.61 -13.85 7.92
CA LEU A 193 6.18 -13.58 7.79
C LEU A 193 5.55 -13.34 9.16
N CYS A 194 4.53 -12.50 9.21
CA CYS A 194 3.67 -12.30 10.38
C CYS A 194 2.83 -13.55 10.67
N HIS A 195 1.99 -13.49 11.70
CA HIS A 195 1.14 -14.61 12.09
C HIS A 195 0.24 -15.12 10.93
N PRO A 196 0.09 -16.45 10.74
CA PRO A 196 -0.60 -17.04 9.59
C PRO A 196 -2.12 -16.77 9.56
N ALA A 197 -2.71 -16.38 10.68
CA ALA A 197 -4.14 -16.09 10.79
C ALA A 197 -4.56 -14.70 10.28
N VAL A 198 -3.60 -13.85 9.88
CA VAL A 198 -3.91 -12.55 9.27
C VAL A 198 -4.74 -12.76 8.00
N GLN A 199 -5.86 -12.05 7.91
CA GLN A 199 -6.71 -12.02 6.73
C GLN A 199 -6.43 -10.78 5.91
N HIS A 200 -6.36 -10.91 4.58
CA HIS A 200 -6.31 -9.75 3.71
C HIS A 200 -7.71 -9.15 3.57
N VAL A 201 -7.87 -7.87 3.94
CA VAL A 201 -9.12 -7.16 3.73
C VAL A 201 -8.96 -6.16 2.58
N SER A 202 -9.63 -6.43 1.45
CA SER A 202 -9.55 -5.62 0.24
C SER A 202 -10.80 -4.76 0.03
N ARG A 203 -10.71 -3.82 -0.91
CA ARG A 203 -11.80 -2.93 -1.30
C ARG A 203 -12.99 -3.69 -1.89
N LEU A 204 -14.17 -3.10 -1.71
CA LEU A 204 -15.35 -3.37 -2.51
C LEU A 204 -15.21 -2.71 -3.89
N LYS A 205 -15.91 -3.27 -4.88
CA LYS A 205 -16.00 -2.63 -6.20
C LYS A 205 -16.70 -1.27 -6.07
N LYS A 206 -16.11 -0.22 -6.67
CA LYS A 206 -16.62 1.17 -6.67
C LYS A 206 -16.65 1.87 -5.29
N GLU A 207 -15.84 1.40 -4.35
CA GLU A 207 -15.75 1.98 -3.00
C GLU A 207 -14.96 3.31 -2.94
N GLY A 208 -13.90 3.44 -3.74
CA GLY A 208 -12.96 4.56 -3.61
C GLY A 208 -11.87 4.31 -2.54
N PRO A 209 -11.26 5.38 -2.00
CA PRO A 209 -9.96 5.28 -1.31
C PRO A 209 -10.09 5.15 0.20
N PHE A 210 -10.43 3.95 0.66
CA PHE A 210 -10.46 3.62 2.09
C PHE A 210 -9.29 2.72 2.51
N CYS A 211 -8.15 2.79 1.81
CA CYS A 211 -6.98 1.92 2.07
C CYS A 211 -6.57 1.90 3.55
N GLY A 212 -6.48 3.06 4.21
CA GLY A 212 -6.13 3.11 5.63
C GLY A 212 -7.13 2.38 6.54
N TYR A 213 -8.43 2.49 6.24
CA TYR A 213 -9.48 1.79 6.99
C TYR A 213 -9.41 0.27 6.76
N ARG A 214 -9.14 -0.17 5.53
CA ARG A 214 -8.96 -1.59 5.19
C ARG A 214 -7.70 -2.19 5.82
N ASN A 215 -6.62 -1.41 5.94
CA ASN A 215 -5.44 -1.81 6.69
C ASN A 215 -5.74 -1.96 8.19
N ILE A 216 -6.51 -1.05 8.81
CA ILE A 216 -6.98 -1.22 10.20
C ILE A 216 -7.79 -2.53 10.33
N GLN A 217 -8.68 -2.84 9.39
CA GLN A 217 -9.41 -4.12 9.39
C GLN A 217 -8.49 -5.33 9.29
N THR A 218 -7.45 -5.26 8.45
CA THR A 218 -6.42 -6.31 8.31
C THR A 218 -5.66 -6.52 9.62
N LEU A 219 -5.24 -5.45 10.32
CA LEU A 219 -4.62 -5.54 11.64
C LEU A 219 -5.60 -6.11 12.69
N CYS A 220 -6.86 -5.68 12.68
CA CYS A 220 -7.91 -6.23 13.55
C CYS A 220 -8.11 -7.74 13.35
N SER A 221 -7.90 -8.27 12.14
CA SER A 221 -8.01 -9.71 11.88
C SER A 221 -7.00 -10.53 12.70
N TYR A 222 -5.78 -10.02 12.87
CA TYR A 222 -4.80 -10.61 13.77
C TYR A 222 -5.28 -10.59 15.22
N ILE A 223 -5.72 -9.41 15.69
CA ILE A 223 -6.11 -9.20 17.09
C ILE A 223 -7.26 -10.14 17.47
N VAL A 224 -8.27 -10.24 16.59
CA VAL A 224 -9.42 -11.13 16.79
C VAL A 224 -9.01 -12.59 16.74
N ALA A 225 -8.20 -13.00 15.75
CA ALA A 225 -7.82 -14.40 15.58
C ALA A 225 -6.91 -14.92 16.71
N THR A 226 -6.05 -14.07 17.24
CA THR A 226 -5.09 -14.43 18.30
C THR A 226 -5.58 -14.10 19.71
N LYS A 227 -6.73 -13.40 19.83
CA LYS A 227 -7.21 -12.83 21.10
C LYS A 227 -6.13 -11.96 21.78
N ALA A 228 -5.39 -11.19 20.99
CA ALA A 228 -4.39 -10.25 21.49
C ALA A 228 -5.04 -9.14 22.34
N GLU A 229 -4.23 -8.41 23.12
CA GLU A 229 -4.72 -7.33 23.97
C GLU A 229 -5.67 -6.37 23.22
N GLY A 230 -6.77 -5.98 23.87
CA GLY A 230 -7.82 -5.15 23.26
C GLY A 230 -8.87 -5.90 22.42
N TRP A 231 -8.71 -7.21 22.16
CA TRP A 231 -9.65 -7.99 21.34
C TRP A 231 -11.11 -7.95 21.84
N GLU A 232 -11.32 -7.87 23.16
CA GLU A 232 -12.66 -7.85 23.76
C GLU A 232 -13.48 -6.63 23.33
N LYS A 233 -12.80 -5.50 23.09
CA LYS A 233 -13.45 -4.27 22.62
C LYS A 233 -13.77 -4.30 21.14
N LEU A 234 -13.05 -5.11 20.35
CA LEU A 234 -13.34 -5.39 18.94
C LEU A 234 -14.47 -6.42 18.77
N GLY A 235 -14.56 -7.39 19.67
CA GLY A 235 -15.32 -8.63 19.49
C GLY A 235 -16.74 -8.68 20.06
N ARG A 236 -17.44 -7.54 20.23
CA ARG A 236 -18.82 -7.52 20.77
C ARG A 236 -19.79 -8.39 19.96
N GLU A 237 -19.56 -8.51 18.65
CA GLU A 237 -20.14 -9.54 17.79
C GLU A 237 -19.04 -10.57 17.45
N LYS A 238 -19.10 -11.76 18.06
CA LYS A 238 -18.03 -12.79 17.96
C LYS A 238 -17.56 -12.98 16.51
N GLY A 239 -16.31 -12.59 16.25
CA GLY A 239 -15.59 -12.89 14.99
C GLY A 239 -15.80 -11.90 13.85
N LYS A 240 -16.52 -10.79 14.03
CA LYS A 240 -16.74 -9.80 12.98
C LYS A 240 -15.70 -8.68 13.04
N LEU A 241 -15.12 -8.33 11.89
CA LEU A 241 -14.24 -7.16 11.75
C LEU A 241 -15.07 -5.87 11.70
N PRO A 242 -14.56 -4.75 12.26
CA PRO A 242 -15.28 -3.48 12.24
C PRO A 242 -15.46 -2.97 10.82
N SER A 243 -16.61 -2.39 10.51
CA SER A 243 -16.86 -1.70 9.25
C SER A 243 -16.07 -0.39 9.16
N VAL A 244 -15.95 0.15 7.94
CA VAL A 244 -15.35 1.48 7.71
C VAL A 244 -16.02 2.56 8.56
N LEU A 245 -17.35 2.51 8.70
CA LEU A 245 -18.12 3.51 9.45
C LEU A 245 -17.92 3.38 10.96
N GLU A 246 -17.74 2.16 11.47
CA GLU A 246 -17.37 1.94 12.89
C GLU A 246 -15.96 2.45 13.17
N ILE A 247 -15.01 2.23 12.26
CA ILE A 247 -13.66 2.78 12.38
C ILE A 247 -13.69 4.32 12.39
N GLN A 248 -14.50 4.95 11.53
CA GLN A 248 -14.69 6.41 11.57
C GLN A 248 -15.22 6.88 12.92
N GLU A 249 -16.20 6.18 13.49
CA GLU A 249 -16.73 6.51 14.82
C GLU A 249 -15.67 6.35 15.92
N TRP A 250 -14.85 5.30 15.84
CA TRP A 250 -13.75 5.08 16.79
C TRP A 250 -12.68 6.16 16.71
N ILE A 251 -12.32 6.61 15.50
CA ILE A 251 -11.38 7.73 15.31
C ILE A 251 -11.92 8.98 16.00
N GLU A 252 -13.17 9.36 15.71
CA GLU A 252 -13.81 10.53 16.32
C GLU A 252 -13.92 10.41 17.85
N THR A 253 -14.29 9.23 18.34
CA THR A 253 -14.38 8.94 19.77
C THR A 253 -13.01 9.03 20.45
N ALA A 254 -11.95 8.59 19.78
CA ALA A 254 -10.58 8.71 20.29
C ALA A 254 -10.18 10.19 20.41
N TRP A 255 -10.50 11.00 19.40
CA TRP A 255 -10.28 12.45 19.42
C TRP A 255 -11.07 13.14 20.53
N ASP A 256 -12.33 12.76 20.76
CA ASP A 256 -13.14 13.28 21.88
C ASP A 256 -12.52 12.97 23.25
N LYS A 257 -11.75 11.89 23.34
CA LYS A 257 -11.00 11.48 24.54
C LYS A 257 -9.58 12.06 24.61
N GLY A 258 -9.22 12.97 23.70
CA GLY A 258 -7.90 13.62 23.68
C GLY A 258 -6.78 12.77 23.09
N ILE A 259 -7.07 11.61 22.48
CA ILE A 259 -6.07 10.77 21.81
C ILE A 259 -5.88 11.31 20.40
N ASN A 260 -4.71 11.86 20.07
CA ASN A 260 -4.39 12.43 18.74
C ASN A 260 -5.43 13.45 18.25
N ALA A 261 -6.04 14.21 19.16
CA ALA A 261 -7.17 15.11 18.87
C ALA A 261 -6.83 16.22 17.86
N GLU A 262 -5.56 16.57 17.72
CA GLU A 262 -5.09 17.54 16.73
C GLU A 262 -5.37 17.09 15.27
N CYS A 263 -5.46 15.79 15.01
CA CYS A 263 -5.80 15.26 13.69
C CYS A 263 -7.22 15.65 13.25
N ARG A 264 -8.13 15.89 14.20
CA ARG A 264 -9.47 16.39 13.87
C ARG A 264 -9.41 17.76 13.19
N ALA A 265 -8.50 18.63 13.63
CA ALA A 265 -8.35 19.97 13.06
C ALA A 265 -7.79 19.91 11.63
N GLU A 266 -6.89 18.96 11.35
CA GLU A 266 -6.29 18.79 10.02
C GLU A 266 -7.27 18.19 9.00
N THR A 267 -8.07 17.22 9.43
CA THR A 267 -9.01 16.50 8.56
C THR A 267 -10.38 17.19 8.49
N GLY A 268 -10.75 17.99 9.49
CA GLY A 268 -12.11 18.51 9.64
C GLY A 268 -13.14 17.42 9.94
N GLY A 269 -12.73 16.34 10.62
CA GLY A 269 -13.57 15.18 10.94
C GLY A 269 -13.63 14.17 9.79
N VAL A 270 -13.76 12.87 10.11
CA VAL A 270 -13.79 11.77 9.13
C VAL A 270 -15.17 11.12 8.98
N ARG A 271 -16.08 11.34 9.94
CA ARG A 271 -17.41 10.72 9.98
C ARG A 271 -18.19 10.92 8.69
N GLY A 272 -18.57 9.81 8.04
CA GLY A 272 -19.42 9.86 6.85
C GLY A 272 -18.71 10.46 5.63
N THR A 273 -17.38 10.51 5.60
CA THR A 273 -16.58 11.05 4.48
C THR A 273 -15.69 9.99 3.84
N ARG A 274 -15.09 10.31 2.70
CA ARG A 274 -14.04 9.54 2.00
C ARG A 274 -12.63 10.06 2.31
N LYS A 275 -12.46 10.80 3.41
CA LYS A 275 -11.16 11.38 3.77
C LYS A 275 -10.14 10.29 4.04
N TYR A 276 -8.93 10.55 3.54
CA TYR A 276 -7.79 9.68 3.72
C TYR A 276 -7.40 9.71 5.19
N ILE A 277 -6.95 8.57 5.69
CA ILE A 277 -6.42 8.43 7.04
C ILE A 277 -5.03 7.80 6.97
N GLY A 278 -4.22 8.02 8.00
CA GLY A 278 -2.87 7.50 8.11
C GLY A 278 -2.60 6.79 9.43
N THR A 279 -1.32 6.75 9.79
CA THR A 279 -0.83 6.08 11.00
C THR A 279 -1.39 6.68 12.29
N TYR A 280 -1.64 7.99 12.34
CA TYR A 280 -2.16 8.67 13.52
C TYR A 280 -3.62 8.34 13.82
N GLU A 281 -4.46 8.20 12.80
CA GLU A 281 -5.84 7.73 12.97
C GLU A 281 -5.87 6.25 13.35
N ALA A 282 -4.98 5.43 12.76
CA ALA A 282 -4.83 4.04 13.16
C ALA A 282 -4.39 3.92 14.63
N GLU A 283 -3.41 4.71 15.08
CA GLU A 283 -2.98 4.76 16.49
C GLU A 283 -4.12 5.23 17.39
N ALA A 284 -4.89 6.23 16.99
CA ALA A 284 -6.04 6.70 17.77
C ALA A 284 -7.05 5.58 18.02
N VAL A 285 -7.34 4.77 16.99
CA VAL A 285 -8.19 3.57 17.09
C VAL A 285 -7.59 2.55 18.04
N PHE A 286 -6.33 2.15 17.84
CA PHE A 286 -5.71 1.10 18.65
C PHE A 286 -5.55 1.52 20.12
N ARG A 287 -5.18 2.78 20.39
CA ARG A 287 -5.14 3.31 21.76
C ARG A 287 -6.52 3.38 22.42
N LEU A 288 -7.56 3.76 21.69
CA LEU A 288 -8.95 3.69 22.19
C LEU A 288 -9.34 2.26 22.60
N LEU A 289 -8.90 1.29 21.79
CA LEU A 289 -9.13 -0.14 22.03
C LEU A 289 -8.18 -0.74 23.07
N ALA A 290 -7.26 0.04 23.63
CA ALA A 290 -6.19 -0.43 24.53
C ALA A 290 -5.32 -1.54 23.90
N VAL A 291 -5.06 -1.43 22.60
CA VAL A 291 -4.08 -2.24 21.88
C VAL A 291 -2.76 -1.46 21.92
N PRO A 292 -1.68 -2.02 22.49
CA PRO A 292 -0.36 -1.39 22.44
C PRO A 292 0.10 -1.23 21.00
N CYS A 293 0.54 -0.03 20.62
CA CYS A 293 1.07 0.25 19.30
C CYS A 293 2.07 1.41 19.36
N GLN A 294 2.94 1.48 18.36
CA GLN A 294 3.92 2.56 18.22
C GLN A 294 4.04 3.01 16.77
N ILE A 295 3.91 4.32 16.54
CA ILE A 295 4.26 4.94 15.26
C ILE A 295 5.76 5.19 15.17
N LYS A 296 6.36 4.90 14.02
CA LYS A 296 7.70 5.35 13.66
C LYS A 296 7.73 5.95 12.26
N GLY A 297 8.15 7.21 12.16
CA GLY A 297 8.33 7.93 10.91
C GLY A 297 9.79 7.93 10.43
N PHE A 298 9.98 7.88 9.13
CA PHE A 298 11.29 7.87 8.46
C PHE A 298 11.32 8.98 7.41
N LYS A 299 12.08 10.04 7.67
CA LYS A 299 12.31 11.15 6.73
C LYS A 299 13.73 11.67 6.89
N MET A 300 14.65 11.09 6.13
CA MET A 300 16.07 11.44 6.11
C MET A 300 16.36 12.45 5.00
N LYS A 301 17.35 13.32 5.22
CA LYS A 301 17.77 14.33 4.21
C LYS A 301 18.38 13.69 2.97
N GLU A 302 19.07 12.56 3.14
CA GLU A 302 19.76 11.87 2.05
C GLU A 302 18.81 10.90 1.35
N LYS A 303 18.77 10.98 0.01
CA LYS A 303 17.88 10.17 -0.81
C LYS A 303 18.15 8.68 -0.58
N GLY A 304 17.07 7.90 -0.43
CA GLY A 304 17.15 6.46 -0.20
C GLY A 304 17.41 6.06 1.26
N ARG A 305 17.92 6.94 2.12
CA ARG A 305 18.17 6.59 3.54
C ARG A 305 16.91 6.40 4.36
N SER A 306 15.82 7.09 4.04
CA SER A 306 14.51 6.83 4.66
C SER A 306 14.05 5.39 4.40
N LYS A 307 14.25 4.90 3.17
CA LYS A 307 13.91 3.53 2.77
C LYS A 307 14.76 2.51 3.52
N GLU A 308 16.08 2.68 3.53
CA GLU A 308 16.97 1.74 4.24
C GLU A 308 16.66 1.69 5.74
N ALA A 309 16.49 2.84 6.40
CA ALA A 309 16.14 2.88 7.82
C ALA A 309 14.78 2.22 8.13
N MET A 310 13.81 2.33 7.22
CA MET A 310 12.52 1.64 7.34
C MET A 310 12.67 0.13 7.15
N LEU A 311 13.46 -0.32 6.17
CA LEU A 311 13.72 -1.74 5.95
C LEU A 311 14.45 -2.36 7.15
N ASP A 312 15.43 -1.65 7.73
CA ASP A 312 16.15 -2.07 8.94
C ASP A 312 15.19 -2.22 10.14
N GLU A 313 14.24 -1.29 10.30
CA GLU A 313 13.22 -1.38 11.36
C GLU A 313 12.32 -2.61 11.20
N VAL A 314 11.81 -2.84 9.98
CA VAL A 314 10.92 -3.96 9.68
C VAL A 314 11.66 -5.29 9.84
N GLU A 315 12.90 -5.37 9.39
CA GLU A 315 13.76 -6.53 9.59
C GLU A 315 13.98 -6.82 11.07
N GLY A 316 14.35 -5.80 11.85
CA GLY A 316 14.54 -5.92 13.30
C GLY A 316 13.27 -6.37 14.02
N TYR A 317 12.10 -5.87 13.61
CA TYR A 317 10.81 -6.28 14.17
C TYR A 317 10.56 -7.78 14.00
N PHE A 318 10.67 -8.31 12.78
CA PHE A 318 10.43 -9.75 12.55
C PHE A 318 11.53 -10.63 13.13
N LEU A 319 12.79 -10.20 13.03
CA LEU A 319 13.94 -10.94 13.55
C LEU A 319 13.84 -11.14 15.07
N ALA A 320 13.36 -10.13 15.81
CA ALA A 320 13.23 -10.19 17.26
C ALA A 320 12.30 -11.32 17.76
N ALA A 321 11.35 -11.77 16.94
CA ALA A 321 10.46 -12.89 17.28
C ALA A 321 10.97 -14.27 16.83
N THR A 322 12.14 -14.34 16.19
CA THR A 322 12.70 -15.62 15.76
C THR A 322 13.59 -16.21 16.86
N GLY A 323 13.25 -17.42 17.30
CA GLY A 323 14.00 -18.13 18.33
C GLY A 323 15.37 -18.59 17.82
N LYS A 324 16.36 -18.68 18.71
CA LYS A 324 17.64 -19.35 18.43
C LYS A 324 17.36 -20.79 18.01
N GLY A 325 17.55 -21.13 16.73
CA GLY A 325 17.32 -22.48 16.20
C GLY A 325 16.15 -22.64 15.22
N GLN A 326 15.39 -21.58 14.91
CA GLN A 326 14.50 -21.57 13.74
C GLN A 326 15.33 -21.48 12.45
N GLY A 327 16.00 -22.58 12.11
CA GLY A 327 16.62 -22.79 10.81
C GLY A 327 15.55 -22.93 9.73
N GLY A 328 15.83 -22.41 8.54
CA GLY A 328 14.90 -22.49 7.42
C GLY A 328 14.94 -21.26 6.54
N LYS A 329 14.56 -21.45 5.28
CA LYS A 329 14.50 -20.39 4.28
C LYS A 329 13.40 -19.37 4.59
N VAL A 330 12.25 -19.81 5.09
CA VAL A 330 11.14 -18.93 5.46
C VAL A 330 10.80 -19.13 6.92
N LYS A 331 10.63 -18.05 7.68
CA LYS A 331 10.31 -18.07 9.12
C LYS A 331 8.95 -17.44 9.36
N MET A 332 7.98 -18.26 9.74
CA MET A 332 6.68 -17.80 10.19
C MET A 332 6.77 -17.35 11.66
N THR A 333 6.40 -16.11 11.95
CA THR A 333 6.43 -15.55 13.30
C THR A 333 5.04 -15.56 13.94
N GLY A 334 4.97 -15.33 15.25
CA GLY A 334 3.71 -15.08 15.97
C GLY A 334 3.27 -13.61 15.97
N LEU A 335 4.01 -12.73 15.28
CA LEU A 335 3.86 -11.28 15.39
C LEU A 335 2.66 -10.72 14.61
N PRO A 336 2.09 -9.58 15.04
CA PRO A 336 1.14 -8.83 14.23
C PRO A 336 1.75 -8.34 12.92
N PRO A 337 0.92 -8.12 11.88
CA PRO A 337 1.34 -7.38 10.70
C PRO A 337 1.50 -5.88 11.04
N ILE A 338 2.23 -5.14 10.20
CA ILE A 338 2.56 -3.73 10.43
C ILE A 338 1.75 -2.85 9.46
N TYR A 339 1.08 -1.81 9.97
CA TYR A 339 0.48 -0.77 9.12
C TYR A 339 1.60 0.05 8.48
N PHE A 340 1.57 0.23 7.17
CA PHE A 340 2.61 0.92 6.41
C PHE A 340 2.03 2.06 5.58
N GLN A 341 2.61 3.24 5.73
CA GLN A 341 2.22 4.45 5.03
C GLN A 341 3.40 5.03 4.25
N HIS A 342 3.11 5.49 3.04
CA HIS A 342 3.92 6.47 2.34
C HIS A 342 3.00 7.52 1.71
N GLN A 343 3.55 8.45 0.93
CA GLN A 343 2.73 9.46 0.29
C GLN A 343 1.69 8.85 -0.66
N GLY A 344 0.42 9.22 -0.44
CA GLY A 344 -0.71 8.87 -1.29
C GLY A 344 -1.33 7.48 -1.07
N HIS A 345 -0.69 6.58 -0.32
CA HIS A 345 -1.22 5.22 -0.14
C HIS A 345 -0.75 4.56 1.16
N SER A 346 -1.53 3.58 1.62
CA SER A 346 -1.18 2.71 2.75
C SER A 346 -1.41 1.25 2.41
N MET A 347 -0.56 0.39 2.97
CA MET A 347 -0.63 -1.06 2.83
C MET A 347 -0.38 -1.71 4.19
N THR A 348 -0.50 -3.03 4.25
CA THR A 348 -0.13 -3.81 5.44
C THR A 348 1.11 -4.64 5.14
N ILE A 349 2.22 -4.42 5.85
CA ILE A 349 3.41 -5.28 5.77
C ILE A 349 3.12 -6.57 6.55
N VAL A 350 3.24 -7.68 5.85
CA VAL A 350 3.06 -9.04 6.39
C VAL A 350 4.36 -9.82 6.45
N GLY A 351 5.47 -9.21 6.05
CA GLY A 351 6.78 -9.84 6.10
C GLY A 351 7.87 -9.04 5.41
N LEU A 352 9.06 -9.62 5.41
CA LEU A 352 10.23 -9.11 4.71
C LEU A 352 10.96 -10.28 4.05
N GLU A 353 11.42 -10.08 2.83
CA GLU A 353 12.27 -11.00 2.11
C GLU A 353 13.64 -10.37 1.83
N GLU A 354 14.70 -11.16 2.00
CA GLU A 354 15.99 -10.91 1.36
C GLU A 354 16.17 -11.88 0.18
N THR A 355 16.54 -11.35 -0.98
CA THR A 355 16.82 -12.13 -2.17
C THR A 355 18.24 -12.70 -2.16
N THR A 356 18.54 -13.64 -3.05
CA THR A 356 19.90 -14.19 -3.25
C THR A 356 20.90 -13.15 -3.74
N LYS A 357 20.43 -11.99 -4.22
CA LYS A 357 21.25 -10.84 -4.61
C LYS A 357 21.46 -9.83 -3.46
N GLY A 358 20.93 -10.10 -2.27
CA GLY A 358 21.00 -9.19 -1.12
C GLY A 358 20.01 -8.03 -1.17
N GLU A 359 19.10 -7.99 -2.16
CA GLU A 359 18.04 -6.98 -2.20
C GLU A 359 16.91 -7.35 -1.22
N ARG A 360 16.33 -6.34 -0.56
CA ARG A 360 15.21 -6.51 0.37
C ARG A 360 13.89 -6.09 -0.27
N ASN A 361 12.87 -6.92 -0.06
CA ASN A 361 11.49 -6.63 -0.45
C ASN A 361 10.61 -6.64 0.80
N LEU A 362 9.76 -5.61 0.94
CA LEU A 362 8.60 -5.75 1.81
C LEU A 362 7.63 -6.75 1.18
N LEU A 363 7.07 -7.62 2.00
CA LEU A 363 5.93 -8.45 1.64
C LEU A 363 4.67 -7.74 2.19
N VAL A 364 3.75 -7.36 1.30
CA VAL A 364 2.60 -6.52 1.65
C VAL A 364 1.29 -7.11 1.18
N LEU A 365 0.24 -6.84 1.93
CA LEU A 365 -1.15 -6.91 1.47
C LEU A 365 -1.59 -5.50 1.10
N ASP A 366 -2.05 -5.34 -0.14
CA ASP A 366 -2.46 -4.06 -0.69
C ASP A 366 -3.99 -4.01 -0.76
N PRO A 367 -4.67 -3.25 0.13
CA PRO A 367 -6.12 -3.29 0.25
C PRO A 367 -6.85 -2.79 -1.00
N MET A 368 -6.13 -2.17 -1.93
CA MET A 368 -6.68 -1.74 -3.22
C MET A 368 -6.99 -2.87 -4.18
N PHE A 369 -6.46 -4.06 -3.95
CA PHE A 369 -6.58 -5.17 -4.89
C PHE A 369 -7.06 -6.40 -4.16
N SER A 370 -7.93 -7.17 -4.80
CA SER A 370 -8.20 -8.53 -4.37
C SER A 370 -6.98 -9.41 -4.64
N ASP A 371 -6.80 -10.46 -3.84
CA ASP A 371 -5.74 -11.42 -4.12
C ASP A 371 -5.92 -12.07 -5.50
N PRO A 372 -4.83 -12.21 -6.30
CA PRO A 372 -4.90 -12.81 -7.62
C PRO A 372 -5.57 -14.19 -7.57
N TYR A 373 -6.43 -14.47 -8.54
CA TYR A 373 -7.24 -15.70 -8.58
C TYR A 373 -6.39 -16.97 -8.39
N HIS A 374 -5.26 -17.05 -9.07
CA HIS A 374 -4.35 -18.19 -8.98
C HIS A 374 -3.75 -18.38 -7.58
N VAL A 375 -3.55 -17.30 -6.82
CA VAL A 375 -3.06 -17.37 -5.43
C VAL A 375 -4.20 -17.82 -4.51
N ARG A 376 -5.42 -17.29 -4.70
CA ARG A 376 -6.60 -17.72 -3.92
C ARG A 376 -6.90 -19.21 -4.08
N ARG A 377 -6.65 -19.80 -5.25
CA ARG A 377 -6.80 -21.25 -5.49
C ARG A 377 -5.80 -22.13 -4.74
N LEU A 378 -4.73 -21.55 -4.20
CA LEU A 378 -3.75 -22.27 -3.39
C LEU A 378 -4.12 -22.27 -1.89
N VAL A 379 -5.10 -21.45 -1.49
CA VAL A 379 -5.55 -21.41 -0.09
C VAL A 379 -6.06 -22.78 0.33
N GLY A 380 -5.56 -23.27 1.48
CA GLY A 380 -5.89 -24.58 2.03
C GLY A 380 -5.21 -25.77 1.34
N ARG A 381 -4.41 -25.54 0.30
CA ARG A 381 -3.60 -26.59 -0.33
C ARG A 381 -2.24 -26.72 0.38
N ASP A 382 -1.77 -27.95 0.53
CA ASP A 382 -0.38 -28.25 0.88
C ASP A 382 0.38 -28.58 -0.40
N LEU A 383 1.35 -27.74 -0.75
CA LEU A 383 2.19 -27.87 -1.94
C LEU A 383 3.50 -28.62 -1.65
N LYS A 384 3.64 -29.24 -0.47
CA LYS A 384 4.81 -30.08 -0.17
C LYS A 384 4.94 -31.20 -1.20
N GLY A 385 6.10 -31.28 -1.84
CA GLY A 385 6.37 -32.26 -2.90
C GLY A 385 5.89 -31.84 -4.29
N GLU A 386 5.02 -30.82 -4.41
CA GLU A 386 4.65 -30.22 -5.70
C GLU A 386 5.68 -29.16 -6.10
N LYS A 387 6.48 -29.43 -7.14
CA LYS A 387 7.42 -28.45 -7.69
C LYS A 387 6.72 -27.59 -8.75
N MET A 388 6.43 -26.35 -8.40
CA MET A 388 5.90 -25.37 -9.35
C MET A 388 7.00 -24.88 -10.30
N VAL A 389 6.59 -24.45 -11.51
CA VAL A 389 7.50 -23.79 -12.45
C VAL A 389 8.02 -22.51 -11.81
N GLY A 390 9.33 -22.38 -11.65
CA GLY A 390 9.95 -21.26 -10.90
C GLY A 390 9.53 -19.88 -11.40
N ALA A 391 9.49 -19.68 -12.72
CA ALA A 391 9.01 -18.42 -13.31
C ALA A 391 7.57 -18.08 -12.90
N TRP A 392 6.71 -19.09 -12.74
CA TRP A 392 5.33 -18.89 -12.29
C TRP A 392 5.25 -18.51 -10.81
N VAL A 393 6.10 -19.11 -9.95
CA VAL A 393 6.20 -18.72 -8.54
C VAL A 393 6.55 -17.22 -8.41
N GLU A 394 7.50 -16.73 -9.21
CA GLU A 394 7.86 -15.30 -9.21
C GLU A 394 6.70 -14.40 -9.67
N VAL A 395 5.89 -14.85 -10.63
CA VAL A 395 4.69 -14.13 -11.07
C VAL A 395 3.65 -14.03 -9.95
N LEU A 396 3.41 -15.12 -9.22
CA LEU A 396 2.47 -15.16 -8.11
C LEU A 396 2.91 -14.28 -6.93
N LEU A 397 4.21 -14.22 -6.65
CA LEU A 397 4.76 -13.38 -5.57
C LEU A 397 4.82 -11.89 -5.92
N LYS A 398 4.79 -11.55 -7.22
CA LYS A 398 4.95 -10.17 -7.71
C LYS A 398 3.94 -9.19 -7.10
N ALA A 399 2.68 -9.61 -6.92
CA ALA A 399 1.63 -8.76 -6.37
C ALA A 399 1.92 -8.32 -4.93
N TYR A 400 2.68 -9.14 -4.18
CA TYR A 400 2.95 -8.95 -2.75
C TYR A 400 4.32 -8.33 -2.45
N ARG A 401 5.23 -8.27 -3.43
CA ARG A 401 6.57 -7.70 -3.24
C ARG A 401 6.57 -6.19 -3.50
N ARG A 402 7.19 -5.42 -2.59
CA ARG A 402 7.56 -4.02 -2.79
C ARG A 402 9.05 -3.86 -2.51
N GLY A 403 9.83 -3.81 -3.60
CA GLY A 403 11.29 -3.71 -3.56
C GLY A 403 11.82 -2.33 -3.92
N ASN A 404 13.12 -2.25 -4.21
CA ASN A 404 13.86 -1.01 -4.52
C ASN A 404 13.18 -0.12 -5.58
N LYS A 405 12.67 -0.70 -6.67
CA LYS A 405 11.99 0.05 -7.73
C LYS A 405 10.77 0.82 -7.22
N TYR A 406 9.97 0.17 -6.36
CA TYR A 406 8.75 0.77 -5.81
C TYR A 406 9.10 1.76 -4.70
N LEU A 407 9.84 1.30 -3.70
CA LEU A 407 10.14 2.07 -2.50
C LEU A 407 11.05 3.27 -2.79
N GLY A 408 11.92 3.19 -3.79
CA GLY A 408 12.82 4.28 -4.18
C GLY A 408 12.13 5.53 -4.75
N ARG A 409 10.80 5.50 -4.95
CA ARG A 409 10.00 6.63 -5.41
C ARG A 409 9.55 7.56 -4.28
N PHE A 410 9.68 7.13 -3.02
CA PHE A 410 9.19 7.90 -1.87
C PHE A 410 10.35 8.33 -0.98
N ASP A 411 10.28 9.56 -0.49
CA ASP A 411 11.30 10.14 0.39
C ASP A 411 10.99 9.97 1.88
N ALA A 412 9.75 9.57 2.20
CA ALA A 412 9.30 9.41 3.57
C ALA A 412 8.29 8.26 3.73
N PHE A 413 8.37 7.61 4.89
CA PHE A 413 7.57 6.45 5.26
C PHE A 413 7.13 6.59 6.71
N GLU A 414 6.02 5.97 7.06
CA GLU A 414 5.62 5.78 8.46
C GLU A 414 5.12 4.34 8.63
N VAL A 415 5.40 3.75 9.79
CA VAL A 415 4.88 2.45 10.17
C VAL A 415 4.20 2.55 11.53
N LEU A 416 3.18 1.73 11.72
CA LEU A 416 2.59 1.46 13.04
C LEU A 416 2.63 -0.04 13.29
N LYS A 417 3.25 -0.43 14.40
CA LYS A 417 3.48 -1.81 14.82
C LYS A 417 2.95 -2.07 16.22
#